data_AF-A0A545TFP9-F1
#
_entry.id   AF-A0A545TFP9-F1
#
_cell.length_a   1.000
_cell.length_b   1.000
_cell.length_c   1.000
_cell.angle_alpha   90.00
_cell.angle_beta   90.00
_cell.angle_gamma   90.00
#
_symmetry.space_group_name_H-M   'P 1'
#
loop_
_entity.id
_entity.type
_entity.pdbx_description
1 polymer ?
#
loop_
_entity_poly.entity_id
_entity_poly.type
_entity_poly.pdbx_seq_one_letter_code
_entity_poly.pdbx_strand_id
1 'polypeptide(L)'
;MFIFTITAKPYPNNKDVDKDVTGASIKAWINFPEREAAEMVANFYIHQNGWGPENTTEALWVEEKDIAEEDREFYREALEYGSTFIFNIWGGKPQAAGDETDEE
;
A
#
# COMPACT_ATOMS: atom_id res chain seq x y z
N MET A 1 12.18 -2.04 11.75
CA MET A 1 10.83 -1.76 11.20
C MET A 1 10.50 -2.88 10.23
N PHE A 2 9.22 -3.23 10.05
CA PHE A 2 8.83 -4.21 9.04
C PHE A 2 8.22 -3.53 7.81
N ILE A 3 8.58 -4.01 6.62
CA ILE A 3 7.90 -3.72 5.36
C ILE A 3 7.18 -4.98 4.92
N PHE A 4 5.89 -4.88 4.68
CA PHE A 4 5.09 -5.95 4.08
C PHE A 4 4.63 -5.54 2.68
N THR A 5 4.63 -6.51 1.77
CA THR A 5 3.92 -6.39 0.50
C THR A 5 2.70 -7.31 0.58
N ILE A 6 1.50 -6.73 0.53
CA ILE A 6 0.24 -7.44 0.73
C ILE A 6 -0.66 -7.21 -0.48
N THR A 7 -1.11 -8.28 -1.12
CA THR A 7 -2.15 -8.18 -2.15
C THR A 7 -3.51 -8.11 -1.49
N ALA A 8 -4.35 -7.17 -1.92
CA ALA A 8 -5.70 -6.99 -1.38
C ALA A 8 -6.72 -6.68 -2.49
N LYS A 9 -8.00 -6.88 -2.18
CA LYS A 9 -9.12 -6.47 -3.04
C LYS A 9 -10.00 -5.45 -2.31
N PRO A 10 -10.56 -4.45 -3.02
CA PRO A 10 -11.50 -3.54 -2.39
C PRO A 10 -12.75 -4.32 -1.98
N TYR A 11 -13.35 -3.98 -0.85
CA TYR A 11 -14.64 -4.55 -0.49
C TYR A 11 -15.74 -4.08 -1.44
N PRO A 12 -16.78 -4.90 -1.70
CA PRO A 12 -17.87 -4.53 -2.60
C PRO A 12 -18.62 -3.26 -2.21
N ASN A 13 -18.54 -2.86 -0.94
CA ASN A 13 -19.18 -1.68 -0.37
C ASN A 13 -18.20 -0.52 -0.11
N ASN A 14 -16.93 -0.64 -0.51
CA ASN A 14 -15.97 0.45 -0.41
C ASN A 14 -16.39 1.57 -1.38
N LYS A 15 -16.68 2.76 -0.83
CA LYS A 15 -17.16 3.91 -1.60
C LYS A 15 -16.02 4.81 -2.09
N ASP A 16 -14.83 4.63 -1.53
CA ASP A 16 -13.66 5.47 -1.77
C ASP A 16 -12.80 4.93 -2.92
N VAL A 17 -13.17 3.78 -3.48
CA VAL A 17 -12.49 3.10 -4.57
C VAL A 17 -13.45 2.96 -5.77
N ASP A 18 -12.95 3.23 -6.98
CA ASP A 18 -13.73 3.04 -8.21
C ASP A 18 -14.14 1.57 -8.37
N LYS A 19 -15.35 1.34 -8.88
CA LYS A 19 -15.92 0.00 -9.09
C LYS A 19 -15.13 -0.84 -10.08
N ASP A 20 -14.37 -0.20 -10.96
CA ASP A 20 -13.55 -0.89 -11.96
C ASP A 20 -12.21 -1.39 -11.36
N VAL A 21 -11.81 -0.94 -10.16
CA VAL A 21 -10.62 -1.42 -9.45
C VAL A 21 -10.83 -2.84 -8.98
N THR A 22 -9.87 -3.72 -9.29
CA THR A 22 -9.97 -5.16 -9.01
C THR A 22 -8.98 -5.66 -7.97
N GLY A 23 -7.97 -4.87 -7.62
CA GLY A 23 -7.03 -5.18 -6.54
C GLY A 23 -5.95 -4.12 -6.34
N ALA A 24 -5.10 -4.34 -5.34
CA ALA A 24 -3.94 -3.52 -5.06
C ALA A 24 -2.79 -4.32 -4.43
N SER A 25 -1.57 -3.84 -4.66
CA SER A 25 -0.36 -4.28 -3.97
C SER A 25 -0.02 -3.20 -2.97
N ILE A 26 -0.16 -3.53 -1.69
CA ILE A 26 -0.05 -2.60 -0.59
C ILE A 26 1.34 -2.78 0.02
N LYS A 27 2.17 -1.73 -0.06
CA LYS A 27 3.45 -1.65 0.66
C LYS A 27 3.16 -1.03 2.03
N ALA A 28 3.23 -1.83 3.08
CA ALA A 28 2.94 -1.42 4.45
C ALA A 28 4.23 -1.32 5.27
N TRP A 29 4.56 -0.11 5.70
CA TRP A 29 5.69 0.20 6.56
C TRP A 29 5.19 0.29 7.99
N ILE A 30 5.64 -0.62 8.86
CA ILE A 30 5.10 -0.76 10.22
C ILE A 30 6.24 -0.64 11.24
N ASN A 31 6.19 0.42 12.06
CA ASN A 31 7.16 0.67 13.12
C ASN A 31 6.80 -0.14 14.39
N PHE A 32 6.97 -1.46 14.30
CA PHE A 32 6.76 -2.36 15.42
C PHE A 32 7.93 -3.34 15.55
N PRO A 33 8.34 -3.72 16.78
CA PRO A 33 9.50 -4.58 17.00
C PRO A 33 9.24 -6.06 16.71
N GLU A 34 7.98 -6.51 16.75
CA GLU A 34 7.59 -7.91 16.68
C GLU A 34 6.79 -8.15 15.39
N ARG A 35 7.16 -9.19 14.64
CA ARG A 35 6.70 -9.39 13.25
C ARG A 35 5.21 -9.68 13.18
N GLU A 36 4.70 -10.58 14.01
CA GLU A 36 3.29 -11.01 13.96
C GLU A 36 2.39 -9.85 14.36
N ALA A 37 2.74 -9.12 15.42
CA ALA A 37 2.05 -7.89 15.78
C ALA A 37 2.11 -6.83 14.66
N ALA A 38 3.25 -6.66 13.99
CA ALA A 38 3.37 -5.72 12.87
C ALA A 38 2.44 -6.08 11.70
N GLU A 39 2.36 -7.36 11.35
CA GLU A 39 1.47 -7.87 10.30
C GLU A 39 -0.01 -7.74 10.69
N MET A 40 -0.34 -7.97 11.97
CA MET A 40 -1.68 -7.73 12.49
C MET A 40 -2.09 -6.26 12.37
N VAL A 41 -1.18 -5.32 12.68
CA VAL A 41 -1.41 -3.88 12.52
C VAL A 41 -1.63 -3.52 11.06
N ALA A 42 -0.80 -4.04 10.16
CA ALA A 42 -0.96 -3.82 8.72
C ALA A 42 -2.34 -4.28 8.24
N ASN A 43 -2.71 -5.53 8.53
CA ASN A 43 -4.00 -6.10 8.13
C ASN A 43 -5.18 -5.33 8.75
N PHE A 44 -5.08 -4.93 10.01
CA PHE A 44 -6.12 -4.12 10.67
C PHE A 44 -6.38 -2.83 9.91
N TYR A 45 -5.35 -2.05 9.57
CA TYR A 45 -5.54 -0.78 8.85
C TYR A 45 -5.99 -0.98 7.40
N ILE A 46 -5.53 -2.03 6.72
CA ILE A 46 -6.02 -2.38 5.38
C ILE A 46 -7.53 -2.66 5.43
N HIS A 47 -7.99 -3.44 6.41
CA HIS A 47 -9.40 -3.69 6.65
C HIS A 47 -10.19 -2.41 6.94
N GLN A 48 -9.68 -1.53 7.81
CA GLN A 48 -10.33 -0.26 8.15
C GLN A 48 -10.48 0.67 6.93
N ASN A 49 -9.54 0.62 5.98
CA ASN A 49 -9.61 1.35 4.72
C ASN A 49 -10.52 0.69 3.66
N GLY A 50 -11.25 -0.36 4.04
CA GLY A 50 -12.21 -1.03 3.16
C GLY A 50 -11.58 -1.98 2.15
N TRP A 51 -10.42 -2.55 2.45
CA TRP A 51 -9.74 -3.55 1.63
C TRP A 51 -9.69 -4.90 2.35
N GLY A 52 -9.89 -5.99 1.61
CA GLY A 52 -9.68 -7.36 2.06
C GLY A 52 -8.27 -7.83 1.67
N PRO A 53 -7.31 -7.91 2.61
CA PRO A 53 -6.00 -8.50 2.37
C PRO A 53 -6.17 -10.00 2.04
N GLU A 54 -5.47 -10.46 1.02
CA GLU A 54 -5.53 -11.85 0.54
C GLU A 54 -4.25 -12.62 0.91
N ASN A 55 -3.08 -12.08 0.58
CA ASN A 55 -1.79 -12.73 0.80
C ASN A 55 -0.69 -11.71 1.08
N THR A 56 0.18 -12.02 2.04
CA THR A 56 1.47 -11.35 2.23
C THR A 56 2.48 -12.00 1.30
N THR A 57 2.93 -11.28 0.27
CA THR A 57 3.91 -11.79 -0.69
C THR A 57 5.34 -11.60 -0.21
N GLU A 58 5.59 -10.56 0.59
CA GLU A 58 6.91 -10.25 1.14
C GLU A 58 6.79 -9.68 2.55
N ALA A 59 7.79 -9.97 3.38
CA ALA A 59 7.94 -9.42 4.72
C ALA A 59 9.44 -9.22 5.01
N LEU A 60 9.89 -7.98 5.13
CA LEU A 60 11.28 -7.61 5.31
C LEU A 60 11.46 -6.81 6.59
N TRP A 61 12.52 -7.09 7.35
CA TRP A 61 12.98 -6.19 8.40
C TRP A 61 13.99 -5.21 7.81
N VAL A 62 13.82 -3.92 8.12
CA VAL A 62 14.68 -2.85 7.62
C VAL A 62 15.12 -1.89 8.72
N GLU A 63 16.34 -1.36 8.55
CA GLU A 63 16.89 -0.21 9.28
C GLU A 63 17.08 0.97 8.31
N GLU A 64 17.26 2.19 8.84
CA GLU A 64 17.40 3.41 8.03
C GLU A 64 18.46 3.32 6.92
N LYS A 65 19.58 2.61 7.20
CA LYS A 65 20.68 2.41 6.26
C LYS A 65 20.32 1.54 5.04
N ASP A 66 19.27 0.73 5.16
CA ASP A 66 18.81 -0.20 4.12
C ASP A 66 17.81 0.48 3.18
N ILE A 67 17.38 1.71 3.49
CA ILE A 67 16.34 2.43 2.77
C ILE A 67 16.95 3.27 1.63
N ALA A 68 16.45 3.05 0.42
CA ALA A 68 16.77 3.87 -0.75
C ALA A 68 16.29 5.32 -0.54
N GLU A 69 16.96 6.30 -1.15
CA GLU A 69 16.63 7.73 -0.97
C GLU A 69 15.15 8.03 -1.31
N GLU A 70 14.64 7.41 -2.36
CA GLU A 70 13.25 7.55 -2.83
C GLU A 70 12.20 7.03 -1.84
N ASP A 71 12.56 6.06 -0.98
CA ASP A 71 11.66 5.46 0.00
C ASP A 71 11.81 6.10 1.40
N ARG A 72 12.72 7.08 1.58
CA ARG A 72 13.02 7.67 2.90
C ARG A 72 11.85 8.42 3.52
N GLU A 73 11.00 9.02 2.70
CA GLU A 73 9.83 9.74 3.22
C GLU A 73 8.87 8.78 3.93
N PHE A 74 8.61 7.60 3.34
CA PHE A 74 7.76 6.58 3.94
C PHE A 74 8.34 6.00 5.23
N TYR A 75 9.67 5.83 5.27
CA TYR A 75 10.36 5.41 6.49
C TYR A 75 10.18 6.43 7.61
N ARG A 76 10.38 7.73 7.33
CA ARG A 76 10.21 8.80 8.32
C ARG A 76 8.78 8.92 8.80
N GLU A 77 7.82 8.86 7.89
CA GLU A 77 6.39 8.92 8.22
C GLU A 77 5.99 7.73 9.09
N ALA A 78 6.43 6.51 8.77
CA ALA A 78 6.18 5.33 9.60
C ALA A 78 6.85 5.44 10.98
N LEU A 79 8.00 6.09 11.11
CA LEU A 79 8.61 6.36 12.42
C LEU A 79 7.80 7.37 13.25
N GLU A 80 7.27 8.42 12.62
CA GLU A 80 6.53 9.49 13.29
C GLU A 80 5.10 9.07 13.68
N TYR A 81 4.37 8.43 12.75
CA TYR A 81 2.95 8.09 12.91
C TYR A 81 2.71 6.61 13.24
N GLY A 82 3.77 5.80 13.26
CA GLY A 82 3.73 4.37 13.59
C GLY A 82 3.54 3.45 12.36
N SER A 83 2.97 3.97 11.28
CA SER A 83 2.80 3.22 10.03
C SER A 83 2.54 4.11 8.82
N THR A 84 2.94 3.64 7.63
CA THR A 84 2.64 4.27 6.34
C THR A 84 2.26 3.20 5.32
N PHE A 85 1.32 3.51 4.44
CA PHE A 85 0.76 2.57 3.47
C PHE A 85 0.74 3.16 2.07
N ILE A 86 1.23 2.40 1.10
CA ILE A 86 1.20 2.78 -0.32
C ILE A 86 0.33 1.78 -1.06
N PHE A 87 -0.78 2.24 -1.62
CA PHE A 87 -1.73 1.42 -2.37
C PHE A 87 -1.45 1.52 -3.87
N ASN A 88 -0.80 0.50 -4.43
CA ASN A 88 -0.61 0.40 -5.88
C ASN A 88 -1.80 -0.36 -6.48
N ILE A 89 -2.84 0.38 -6.85
CA ILE A 89 -4.10 -0.17 -7.37
C ILE A 89 -3.98 -0.63 -8.84
N TRP A 90 -4.74 -1.67 -9.20
CA TRP A 90 -4.93 -2.12 -10.58
C TRP A 90 -6.38 -2.53 -10.86
N GLY A 91 -6.69 -2.65 -12.15
CA GLY A 91 -8.08 -2.62 -12.60
C GLY A 91 -8.58 -1.18 -12.61
N GLY A 92 -9.54 -0.91 -13.48
CA GLY A 92 -9.94 0.43 -13.86
C GLY A 92 -10.08 0.52 -15.36
N LYS A 93 -10.83 1.50 -15.83
CA LYS A 93 -10.64 1.95 -17.22
C LYS A 93 -9.18 2.40 -17.37
N PRO A 94 -8.51 2.05 -18.48
CA PRO A 94 -7.21 2.64 -18.77
C PRO A 94 -7.36 4.15 -18.68
N GLN A 95 -6.53 4.78 -17.86
CA GLN A 95 -6.40 6.22 -17.88
C GLN A 95 -5.95 6.56 -19.29
N ALA A 96 -6.81 7.25 -20.06
CA ALA A 96 -6.43 7.73 -21.37
C ALA A 96 -5.15 8.55 -21.16
N ALA A 97 -4.02 8.03 -21.64
CA ALA A 97 -2.86 8.86 -21.90
C ALA A 97 -3.38 10.01 -22.77
N GLY A 98 -3.13 11.25 -22.33
CA GLY A 98 -3.79 12.44 -22.85
C GLY A 98 -3.89 12.44 -24.36
N ASP A 99 -5.07 12.81 -24.86
CA ASP A 99 -5.24 13.35 -26.20
C ASP A 99 -4.24 14.51 -26.36
N GLU A 100 -3.06 14.23 -26.92
CA GLU A 100 -2.32 15.24 -27.66
C GLU A 100 -3.09 15.43 -28.97
N THR A 101 -4.05 16.34 -28.94
CA THR A 101 -4.60 16.94 -30.16
C THR A 101 -3.46 17.73 -30.81
N ASP A 102 -2.77 17.10 -31.77
CA ASP A 102 -2.06 17.83 -32.81
C ASP A 102 -3.11 18.43 -33.76
N GLU A 103 -3.33 19.73 -33.62
CA GLU A 103 -3.99 20.56 -34.64
C GLU A 103 -3.00 20.78 -35.80
N GLU A 104 -3.35 20.32 -37.00
CA GLU A 104 -2.94 20.92 -38.28
C GLU A 104 -4.14 21.04 -39.23
#